data_AF-A0A0C2CUF3-F1
#
_entry.id   AF-A0A0C2CUF3-F1
#
_cell.length_a   1.000
_cell.length_b   1.000
_cell.length_c   1.000
_cell.angle_alpha   90.00
_cell.angle_beta   90.00
_cell.angle_gamma   90.00
#
_symmetry.space_group_name_H-M   'P 1'
#
loop_
_entity.id
_entity.type
_entity.pdbx_description
1 polymer ?
#
loop_
_entity_poly.entity_id
_entity_poly.type
_entity_poly.pdbx_seq_one_letter_code
_entity_poly.pdbx_strand_id
1 'polypeptide(L)' 'AGECGKSTVLKQMRILHDHGFSQEEADQQKGVVYNNTVQAMAMILRAMNSLKISLEDPAKEAMQHMVSKL' A
#
# COMPACT_ATOMS: atom_id res chain seq x y z
N ALA A 1 -11.57 -13.34 7.73
CA ALA A 1 -10.78 -14.38 7.03
C ALA A 1 -10.58 -13.92 5.58
N GLY A 2 -9.40 -13.42 5.19
CA GLY A 2 -9.25 -12.77 3.87
C GLY A 2 -7.84 -12.52 3.35
N GLU A 3 -6.78 -12.83 4.11
CA GLU A 3 -5.40 -12.44 3.76
C GLU A 3 -4.47 -13.62 3.44
N CYS A 4 -5.00 -14.83 3.29
CA CYS A 4 -4.20 -16.04 2.99
C CYS A 4 -3.69 -16.12 1.53
N GLY A 5 -3.86 -15.06 0.73
CA GLY A 5 -3.37 -15.00 -0.65
C GLY A 5 -4.26 -15.67 -1.69
N LYS A 6 -5.52 -16.03 -1.37
CA LYS A 6 -6.47 -16.63 -2.33
C LYS A 6 -6.61 -15.80 -3.63
N SER A 7 -6.73 -14.49 -3.50
CA SER A 7 -6.80 -13.58 -4.66
C SER A 7 -5.50 -13.58 -5.46
N THR A 8 -4.35 -13.75 -4.82
CA THR A 8 -3.05 -13.86 -5.48
C THR A 8 -2.98 -15.11 -6.34
N VAL A 9 -3.43 -16.27 -5.81
CA VAL A 9 -3.47 -17.53 -6.56
C VAL A 9 -4.35 -17.40 -7.81
N LEU A 10 -5.53 -16.78 -7.69
CA LEU A 10 -6.42 -16.55 -8.84
C LEU A 10 -5.79 -15.62 -9.88
N LYS A 11 -5.10 -14.55 -9.45
CA LYS A 11 -4.36 -13.67 -10.38
C LYS A 11 -3.26 -14.42 -11.14
N GLN A 12 -2.55 -15.33 -10.48
CA GLN A 12 -1.53 -16.18 -11.13
C GLN A 12 -2.15 -17.15 -12.14
N MET A 13 -3.28 -17.79 -11.79
CA MET A 13 -3.99 -18.66 -12.74
C MET A 13 -4.40 -17.89 -14.01
N ARG A 14 -4.84 -16.64 -13.88
CA ARG A 14 -5.16 -15.80 -15.03
C ARG A 14 -3.94 -15.46 -15.89
N ILE A 15 -2.80 -15.16 -15.26
CA ILE A 15 -1.53 -14.91 -15.98
C ILE A 15 -1.10 -16.15 -16.77
N LEU A 16 -1.23 -17.35 -16.19
CA LEU A 16 -0.78 -18.60 -16.79
C LEU A 16 -1.76 -19.17 -17.83
N HIS A 17 -3.06 -18.96 -17.67
CA HIS A 17 -4.09 -19.68 -18.44
C HIS A 17 -5.13 -18.80 -19.15
N ASP A 18 -5.14 -17.48 -18.92
CA ASP A 18 -6.17 -16.57 -19.44
C ASP A 18 -5.60 -15.21 -19.85
N HIS A 19 -4.55 -15.24 -20.69
CA HIS A 19 -3.96 -14.09 -21.40
C HIS A 19 -3.49 -12.92 -20.51
N GLY A 20 -3.41 -13.11 -19.20
CA GLY A 20 -2.97 -12.07 -18.26
C GLY A 20 -3.96 -10.91 -18.12
N PHE A 21 -3.41 -9.72 -17.88
CA PHE A 21 -4.17 -8.49 -17.66
C PHE A 21 -3.85 -7.49 -18.78
N SER A 22 -4.89 -6.82 -19.27
CA SER A 22 -4.73 -5.73 -20.23
C SER A 22 -4.10 -4.49 -19.59
N GLN A 23 -3.60 -3.57 -20.43
CA GLN A 23 -3.06 -2.30 -19.96
C GLN A 23 -4.11 -1.47 -19.22
N GLU A 24 -5.37 -1.48 -19.69
CA GLU A 24 -6.48 -0.78 -19.04
C GLU A 24 -6.73 -1.33 -17.62
N GLU A 25 -6.74 -2.64 -17.46
CA GLU A 25 -6.89 -3.27 -16.13
C GLU A 25 -5.71 -2.93 -15.21
N ALA A 26 -4.49 -2.92 -15.74
CA ALA A 26 -3.31 -2.51 -14.98
C ALA A 26 -3.41 -1.04 -14.53
N ASP A 27 -3.89 -0.16 -15.41
CA ASP A 27 -4.10 1.26 -15.11
C ASP A 27 -5.16 1.47 -14.04
N GLN A 28 -6.25 0.69 -14.06
CA GLN A 28 -7.27 0.69 -13.00
C GLN A 28 -6.70 0.27 -11.64
N GLN A 29 -5.68 -0.61 -11.60
CA GLN A 29 -5.03 -1.01 -10.35
C GLN A 29 -4.09 0.05 -9.76
N LYS A 30 -3.63 1.04 -10.53
CA LYS A 30 -2.70 2.07 -10.03
C LYS A 30 -3.26 2.82 -8.83
N GLY A 31 -4.55 3.17 -8.85
CA GLY A 31 -5.22 3.83 -7.73
C GLY A 31 -5.17 3.02 -6.44
N VAL A 32 -5.36 1.70 -6.54
CA VAL A 32 -5.25 0.77 -5.40
C VAL A 32 -3.81 0.74 -4.88
N VAL A 33 -2.82 0.69 -5.76
CA VAL A 33 -1.39 0.72 -5.37
C VAL A 33 -1.04 2.01 -4.62
N TYR A 34 -1.47 3.17 -5.13
CA TYR A 34 -1.24 4.46 -4.46
C TYR A 34 -1.91 4.50 -3.08
N ASN A 35 -3.17 4.08 -3.00
CA ASN A 35 -3.92 4.06 -1.75
C ASN A 35 -3.25 3.15 -0.70
N ASN A 36 -2.92 1.91 -1.08
CA ASN A 36 -2.24 0.96 -0.20
C ASN A 36 -0.88 1.50 0.28
N THR A 37 -0.14 2.20 -0.58
CA THR A 37 1.17 2.76 -0.22
C THR A 37 1.04 3.86 0.82
N VAL A 38 0.11 4.80 0.62
CA VAL A 38 -0.13 5.91 1.56
C VAL A 38 -0.69 5.39 2.89
N GLN A 39 -1.63 4.44 2.85
CA GLN A 39 -2.17 3.82 4.06
C GLN A 39 -1.10 3.06 4.84
N ALA A 40 -0.25 2.28 4.17
CA ALA A 40 0.88 1.60 4.81
C ALA A 40 1.83 2.59 5.49
N MET A 41 2.15 3.71 4.82
CA MET A 41 2.97 4.77 5.41
C MET A 41 2.30 5.39 6.65
N ALA A 42 1.01 5.72 6.57
CA ALA A 42 0.27 6.26 7.70
C ALA A 42 0.24 5.29 8.90
N MET A 43 0.08 3.98 8.64
CA MET A 43 0.15 2.95 9.69
C MET A 43 1.53 2.90 10.34
N ILE A 44 2.62 2.91 9.56
CA ILE A 44 3.98 2.93 10.08
C ILE A 44 4.22 4.16 10.95
N LEU A 45 3.84 5.36 10.47
CA LEU A 45 4.02 6.61 11.22
C LEU A 45 3.21 6.63 12.53
N ARG A 46 1.99 6.07 12.54
CA ARG A 46 1.19 5.90 13.77
C ARG A 46 1.86 4.93 14.75
N ALA A 47 2.42 3.83 14.24
CA ALA A 47 3.15 2.87 15.06
C ALA A 47 4.43 3.49 15.66
N MET A 48 5.18 4.27 14.88
CA MET A 48 6.36 5.01 15.37
C MET A 48 6.00 5.93 16.54
N ASN A 49 4.91 6.70 16.43
CA ASN A 49 4.42 7.55 17.54
C ASN A 49 4.09 6.72 18.78
N SER A 50 3.44 5.56 18.61
CA SER A 50 3.08 4.66 19.71
C SER A 50 4.31 4.05 20.40
N LEU A 51 5.36 3.79 19.63
CA LEU A 51 6.64 3.24 20.08
C LEU A 51 7.64 4.32 20.52
N LYS A 52 7.28 5.61 20.42
CA LYS A 52 8.14 6.77 20.70
C LYS A 52 9.43 6.78 19.86
N ILE A 53 9.34 6.34 18.61
CA ILE A 53 10.43 6.39 17.64
C ILE A 53 10.28 7.68 16.83
N SER A 54 11.25 8.59 16.96
CA SER A 54 11.29 9.82 16.18
C SER A 54 11.85 9.58 14.77
N LEU A 55 11.49 10.44 13.83
CA LEU A 55 12.18 10.50 12.54
C LEU A 55 13.64 10.91 12.74
N GLU A 56 14.53 10.35 11.91
CA GLU A 56 15.94 10.74 11.88
C GLU A 56 16.13 12.18 11.39
N ASP A 57 15.31 12.61 10.44
CA ASP A 57 15.32 13.96 9.87
C ASP A 57 14.11 14.76 10.36
N PRO A 58 14.31 15.73 11.28
CA PRO A 58 13.24 16.58 11.80
C PRO A 58 12.54 17.42 10.72
N ALA A 59 13.19 17.70 9.58
CA ALA A 59 12.57 18.48 8.50
C ALA A 59 11.37 17.74 7.87
N LYS A 60 11.27 16.42 8.07
CA LYS A 60 10.19 15.57 7.54
C LYS A 60 8.97 15.49 8.47
N GLU A 61 9.01 16.08 9.66
CA GLU A 61 7.87 16.07 10.60
C GLU A 61 6.59 16.67 10.00
N ALA A 62 6.72 17.75 9.23
CA ALA A 62 5.59 18.36 8.53
C ALA A 62 4.91 17.38 7.55
N MET A 63 5.72 16.57 6.85
CA MET A 63 5.23 15.56 5.91
C MET A 63 4.59 14.37 6.65
N GLN A 64 5.18 13.93 7.76
CA GLN A 64 4.58 12.92 8.64
C GLN A 64 3.19 13.35 9.12
N HIS A 65 3.04 14.60 9.53
CA HIS A 65 1.75 15.12 9.98
C HIS A 65 0.71 15.19 8.85
N MET A 66 1.13 15.45 7.61
CA MET A 66 0.25 15.40 6.44
C MET A 66 -0.22 13.98 6.14
N VAL A 67 0.69 13.01 6.12
CA VAL A 67 0.38 11.61 5.78
C VAL A 67 -0.45 10.93 6.88
N SER A 68 -0.19 11.22 8.16
CA SER A 68 -0.93 10.60 9.27
C SER A 68 -2.40 11.03 9.39
N LYS A 69 -2.80 12.10 8.70
CA LYS A 69 -4.18 12.59 8.62
C LYS A 69 -5.03 11.95 7.52
N LEU A 70 -4.40 11.19 6.62
CA LEU A 70 -5.06 10.38 5.59
C LEU A 70 -5.45 9.01 6.17
#